data_AF-A0A178E775-F1
#
_entry.id   AF-A0A178E775-F1
#
_cell.length_a   1.000
_cell.length_b   1.000
_cell.length_c   1.000
_cell.angle_alpha   90.00
_cell.angle_beta   90.00
_cell.angle_gamma   90.00
#
_symmetry.space_group_name_H-M   'P 1'
#
loop_
_entity.id
_entity.type
_entity.pdbx_description
1 polymer ?
#
loop_
_entity_poly.entity_id
_entity_poly.type
_entity_poly.pdbx_seq_one_letter_code
_entity_poly.pdbx_strand_id
1 'polypeptide(L)'
;FSTVWCGEQAYSEIRRFIVVRNKGSFSQCIPIQTYKGRGATKPGLVMHDHGVIHTTLHAPNLILGENLTKFSIRVEPTANEVLEPQSRVNYGKAYAVEHNVKVLDIGMVVEGHRYLIEMY
;
A
#
# COMPACT_ATOMS: atom_id res chain seq x y z
N PHE A 1 8.66 -7.26 -18.67
CA PHE A 1 9.19 -8.56 -18.23
C PHE A 1 10.64 -8.62 -18.63
N SER A 2 11.54 -9.00 -17.72
CA SER A 2 12.94 -9.27 -18.04
C SER A 2 13.18 -10.76 -17.88
N THR A 3 13.90 -11.40 -18.79
CA THR A 3 14.26 -12.81 -18.66
C THR A 3 15.41 -12.93 -17.65
N VAL A 4 15.23 -13.72 -16.59
CA VAL A 4 16.33 -14.00 -15.64
C VAL A 4 17.23 -15.12 -16.16
N TRP A 5 18.41 -15.25 -15.56
CA TRP A 5 19.44 -16.22 -15.97
C TRP A 5 18.93 -17.66 -16.12
N CYS A 6 17.94 -18.08 -15.33
CA CYS A 6 17.34 -19.43 -15.40
C CYS A 6 16.16 -19.57 -16.39
N GLY A 7 15.95 -18.62 -17.32
CA GLY A 7 14.86 -18.70 -18.30
C GLY A 7 13.47 -18.41 -17.74
N GLU A 8 13.37 -18.01 -16.47
CA GLU A 8 12.13 -17.57 -15.85
C GLU A 8 11.82 -16.10 -16.19
N GLN A 9 10.57 -15.69 -16.00
CA GLN A 9 10.15 -14.30 -16.18
C GLN A 9 10.29 -13.52 -14.88
N ALA A 10 11.09 -12.45 -14.88
CA ALA A 10 11.07 -11.46 -13.82
C ALA A 10 9.76 -10.67 -13.87
N TYR A 11 8.97 -10.80 -12.80
CA TYR A 11 7.82 -9.95 -12.56
C TYR A 11 8.29 -8.61 -12.00
N SER A 12 8.03 -7.53 -12.73
CA SER A 12 8.28 -6.16 -12.30
C SER A 12 6.94 -5.47 -12.11
N GLU A 13 6.70 -4.95 -10.92
CA GLU A 13 5.51 -4.20 -10.55
C GLU A 13 5.91 -2.89 -9.86
N ILE A 14 5.12 -1.85 -10.07
CA ILE A 14 5.24 -0.62 -9.27
C ILE A 14 4.73 -0.94 -7.87
N ARG A 15 5.60 -0.81 -6.88
CA ARG A 15 5.26 -1.00 -5.47
C ARG A 15 4.93 0.35 -4.84
N ARG A 16 3.81 0.39 -4.12
CA ARG A 16 3.32 1.59 -3.42
C ARG A 16 3.53 1.40 -1.92
N PHE A 17 3.86 2.48 -1.22
CA PHE A 17 4.19 2.44 0.19
C PHE A 17 3.64 3.66 0.92
N ILE A 18 3.23 3.48 2.17
CA ILE A 18 3.09 4.54 3.14
C ILE A 18 4.44 4.70 3.84
N VAL A 19 5.01 5.89 3.83
CA VAL A 19 6.21 6.21 4.62
C VAL A 19 5.78 6.51 6.05
N VAL A 20 6.29 5.75 7.02
CA VAL A 20 5.97 5.94 8.45
C VAL A 20 7.08 6.68 9.17
N ARG A 21 8.35 6.32 8.91
CA ARG A 21 9.51 7.01 9.45
C ARG A 21 10.56 7.22 8.38
N ASN A 22 10.98 8.47 8.22
CA ASN A 22 12.14 8.79 7.40
C ASN A 22 13.43 8.56 8.22
N LYS A 23 14.41 7.85 7.66
CA LYS A 23 15.75 7.64 8.24
C LYS A 23 16.80 8.26 7.31
N GLY A 24 18.08 8.13 7.65
CA GLY A 24 19.15 8.82 6.90
C GLY A 24 19.23 8.44 5.42
N SER A 25 19.31 7.14 5.09
CA SER A 25 19.47 6.64 3.72
C SER A 25 18.26 5.85 3.19
N PHE A 26 17.31 5.54 4.06
CA PHE A 26 16.13 4.75 3.76
C PHE A 26 14.93 5.22 4.59
N SER A 27 13.74 4.74 4.25
CA SER A 27 12.52 4.96 5.02
C SER A 27 11.92 3.65 5.50
N GLN A 28 11.35 3.66 6.70
CA GLN A 28 10.45 2.59 7.17
C GLN A 28 9.07 2.81 6.59
N CYS A 29 8.53 1.77 5.97
CA CYS A 29 7.35 1.85 5.13
C CYS A 29 6.40 0.67 5.35
N ILE A 30 5.12 0.90 5.09
CA ILE A 30 4.08 -0.12 5.02
C ILE A 30 3.63 -0.27 3.57
N PRO A 31 3.60 -1.48 2.99
CA PRO A 31 3.25 -1.69 1.60
C PRO A 31 1.75 -1.54 1.36
N ILE A 32 1.43 -1.01 0.18
CA ILE A 32 0.07 -0.94 -0.37
C ILE A 32 -0.02 -1.93 -1.54
N GLN A 33 -1.01 -2.81 -1.51
CA GLN A 33 -1.21 -3.83 -2.54
C GLN A 33 -2.67 -3.92 -2.95
N THR A 34 -2.91 -4.13 -4.25
CA THR A 34 -4.24 -4.44 -4.80
C THR A 34 -4.42 -5.94 -5.02
N TYR A 35 -3.34 -6.72 -4.90
CA TYR A 35 -3.34 -8.17 -5.08
C TYR A 35 -3.88 -8.63 -6.44
N LYS A 36 -3.55 -7.88 -7.50
CA LYS A 36 -4.10 -7.99 -8.86
C LYS A 36 -5.61 -7.70 -8.88
N GLY A 37 -6.01 -6.61 -8.22
CA GLY A 37 -7.42 -6.19 -8.13
C GLY A 37 -8.31 -7.06 -7.24
N ARG A 38 -7.74 -7.92 -6.40
CA ARG A 38 -8.50 -8.80 -5.48
C ARG A 38 -8.65 -8.23 -4.07
N GLY A 39 -7.93 -7.17 -3.73
CA GLY A 39 -7.84 -6.69 -2.35
C GLY A 39 -7.43 -7.84 -1.41
N ALA A 40 -7.96 -7.84 -0.18
CA ALA A 40 -7.61 -8.83 0.83
C ALA A 40 -8.25 -10.22 0.61
N THR A 41 -8.99 -10.44 -0.48
CA THR A 41 -9.58 -11.74 -0.83
C THR A 41 -8.60 -12.70 -1.51
N LYS A 42 -7.36 -12.25 -1.82
CA LYS A 42 -6.35 -13.14 -2.40
C LYS A 42 -6.10 -14.33 -1.44
N PRO A 43 -6.15 -15.58 -1.94
CA PRO A 43 -5.88 -16.75 -1.12
C PRO A 43 -4.51 -16.69 -0.42
N GLY A 44 -4.48 -17.09 0.84
CA GLY A 44 -3.27 -17.13 1.67
C GLY A 44 -2.90 -15.81 2.36
N LEU A 45 -3.73 -14.75 2.27
CA LEU A 45 -3.52 -13.54 3.05
C LEU A 45 -4.09 -13.68 4.47
N VAL A 46 -3.38 -13.07 5.43
CA VAL A 46 -3.93 -12.79 6.76
C VAL A 46 -4.78 -11.53 6.64
N MET A 47 -6.08 -11.70 6.38
CA MET A 47 -7.00 -10.59 6.11
C MET A 47 -7.04 -9.54 7.22
N HIS A 48 -6.88 -9.95 8.48
CA HIS A 48 -6.84 -9.06 9.64
C HIS A 48 -5.63 -8.11 9.67
N ASP A 49 -4.56 -8.42 8.92
CA ASP A 49 -3.40 -7.53 8.78
C ASP A 49 -3.64 -6.42 7.75
N HIS A 50 -4.83 -6.34 7.15
CA HIS A 50 -5.12 -5.43 6.06
C HIS A 50 -6.12 -4.35 6.46
N GLY A 51 -5.97 -3.17 5.85
CA GLY A 51 -6.93 -2.07 5.93
C GLY A 51 -7.09 -1.37 4.59
N VAL A 52 -8.21 -0.67 4.41
CA VAL A 52 -8.48 0.10 3.18
C VAL A 52 -7.59 1.34 3.15
N ILE A 53 -7.04 1.68 1.97
CA ILE A 53 -6.46 3.00 1.71
C ILE A 53 -7.04 3.56 0.42
N HIS A 54 -7.36 4.85 0.40
CA HIS A 54 -8.05 5.48 -0.73
C HIS A 54 -7.70 6.96 -0.85
N THR A 55 -7.75 7.50 -2.08
CA THR A 55 -7.63 8.94 -2.36
C THR A 55 -8.97 9.66 -2.54
N THR A 56 -10.09 8.93 -2.44
CA THR A 56 -11.45 9.45 -2.56
C THR A 56 -11.92 10.15 -1.29
N LEU A 57 -12.97 10.99 -1.39
CA LEU A 57 -13.59 11.66 -0.24
C LEU A 57 -14.15 10.65 0.79
N HIS A 58 -14.77 9.59 0.30
CA HIS A 58 -15.31 8.49 1.11
C HIS A 58 -14.61 7.19 0.75
N ALA A 59 -14.42 6.32 1.74
CA ALA A 59 -13.81 5.00 1.51
C ALA A 59 -14.66 4.18 0.52
N PRO A 60 -14.03 3.43 -0.40
CA PRO A 60 -14.76 2.51 -1.26
C PRO A 60 -15.38 1.38 -0.43
N ASN A 61 -16.46 0.79 -0.96
CA ASN A 61 -17.04 -0.42 -0.37
C ASN A 61 -16.00 -1.55 -0.33
N LEU A 62 -16.11 -2.41 0.68
CA LEU A 62 -15.34 -3.63 0.76
C LEU A 62 -15.67 -4.55 -0.42
N ILE A 63 -14.66 -5.26 -0.91
CA ILE A 63 -14.85 -6.29 -1.94
C ILE A 63 -15.61 -7.45 -1.28
N LEU A 64 -16.50 -8.10 -2.04
CA LEU A 64 -17.22 -9.28 -1.55
C LEU A 64 -16.24 -10.33 -1.00
N GLY A 65 -16.45 -10.72 0.26
CA GLY A 65 -15.58 -11.66 0.96
C GLY A 65 -14.47 -11.02 1.80
N GLU A 66 -14.28 -9.70 1.72
CA GLU A 66 -13.44 -8.98 2.68
C GLU A 66 -14.16 -8.80 4.03
N ASN A 67 -13.43 -9.05 5.11
CA ASN A 67 -13.81 -8.76 6.48
C ASN A 67 -12.65 -8.01 7.16
N LEU A 68 -12.49 -6.74 6.77
CA LEU A 68 -11.42 -5.89 7.29
C LEU A 68 -11.86 -5.23 8.59
N THR A 69 -10.98 -5.26 9.58
CA THR A 69 -11.25 -4.72 10.93
C THR A 69 -10.53 -3.41 11.22
N LYS A 70 -9.57 -3.02 10.36
CA LYS A 70 -8.79 -1.79 10.51
C LYS A 70 -9.51 -0.62 9.87
N PHE A 71 -9.39 0.56 10.49
CA PHE A 71 -9.90 1.81 9.93
C PHE A 71 -9.30 2.11 8.55
N SER A 72 -10.12 2.71 7.68
CA SER A 72 -9.66 3.14 6.35
C SER A 72 -8.75 4.36 6.45
N ILE A 73 -7.69 4.38 5.66
CA ILE A 73 -6.78 5.52 5.55
C ILE A 73 -7.09 6.31 4.29
N ARG A 74 -7.57 7.53 4.48
CA ARG A 74 -7.66 8.54 3.42
C ARG A 74 -6.30 9.20 3.16
N VAL A 75 -6.00 9.38 1.87
CA VAL A 75 -4.85 10.11 1.34
C VAL A 75 -5.35 11.31 0.55
N GLU A 76 -4.79 12.49 0.80
CA GLU A 76 -4.92 13.64 -0.09
C GLU A 76 -3.97 13.45 -1.28
N PRO A 77 -4.50 13.29 -2.51
CA PRO A 77 -3.68 12.97 -3.67
C PRO A 77 -2.80 14.15 -4.09
N THR A 78 -1.60 13.86 -4.55
CA THR A 78 -0.76 14.82 -5.28
C THR A 78 -1.20 14.87 -6.74
N ALA A 79 -1.60 16.05 -7.21
CA ALA A 79 -2.11 16.26 -8.56
C ALA A 79 -3.27 15.29 -8.92
N ASN A 80 -3.09 14.44 -9.93
CA ASN A 80 -4.10 13.52 -10.44
C ASN A 80 -3.83 12.06 -10.05
N GLU A 81 -2.93 11.80 -9.11
CA GLU A 81 -2.62 10.45 -8.67
C GLU A 81 -3.79 9.83 -7.91
N VAL A 82 -4.10 8.57 -8.23
CA VAL A 82 -5.23 7.85 -7.62
C VAL A 82 -4.85 6.45 -7.19
N LEU A 83 -5.41 6.03 -6.07
CA LEU A 83 -5.34 4.65 -5.62
C LEU A 83 -6.54 3.86 -6.15
N GLU A 84 -6.29 2.64 -6.61
CA GLU A 84 -7.35 1.73 -7.03
C GLU A 84 -8.27 1.42 -5.83
N PRO A 85 -9.60 1.24 -6.02
CA PRO A 85 -10.53 0.92 -4.93
C PRO A 85 -10.16 -0.34 -4.12
N GLN A 86 -9.40 -1.25 -4.73
CA GLN A 86 -8.91 -2.50 -4.13
C GLN A 86 -7.58 -2.33 -3.37
N SER A 87 -7.04 -1.12 -3.28
CA SER A 87 -5.80 -0.83 -2.56
C SER A 87 -5.95 -1.13 -1.08
N ARG A 88 -5.10 -2.01 -0.55
CA ARG A 88 -5.04 -2.38 0.86
C ARG A 88 -3.66 -2.13 1.42
N VAL A 89 -3.61 -1.48 2.58
CA VAL A 89 -2.42 -1.41 3.42
C VAL A 89 -2.22 -2.77 4.05
N ASN A 90 -1.00 -3.30 4.02
CA ASN A 90 -0.65 -4.54 4.71
C ASN A 90 0.26 -4.23 5.91
N TYR A 91 -0.35 -4.18 7.09
CA TYR A 91 0.30 -3.87 8.36
C TYR A 91 1.12 -5.04 8.93
N GLY A 92 0.95 -6.25 8.39
CA GLY A 92 1.68 -7.45 8.81
C GLY A 92 3.10 -7.52 8.26
N LYS A 93 3.51 -6.55 7.42
CA LYS A 93 4.84 -6.57 6.79
C LYS A 93 5.46 -5.18 6.66
N ALA A 94 6.45 -4.90 7.50
CA ALA A 94 7.27 -3.70 7.38
C ALA A 94 8.29 -3.82 6.23
N TYR A 95 8.61 -2.68 5.60
CA TYR A 95 9.61 -2.56 4.55
C TYR A 95 10.61 -1.44 4.86
N ALA A 96 11.86 -1.65 4.48
CA ALA A 96 12.84 -0.58 4.32
C ALA A 96 12.90 -0.23 2.82
N VAL A 97 12.72 1.05 2.49
CA VAL A 97 12.82 1.56 1.12
C VAL A 97 13.99 2.53 1.05
N GLU A 98 15.04 2.17 0.30
CA GLU A 98 16.21 3.02 0.08
C GLU A 98 15.84 4.31 -0.68
N HIS A 99 16.51 5.42 -0.37
CA HIS A 99 16.23 6.71 -1.02
C HIS A 99 16.86 6.87 -2.41
N ASN A 100 17.71 5.92 -2.83
CA ASN A 100 18.34 5.94 -4.15
C ASN A 100 17.48 5.32 -5.26
N VAL A 101 16.22 4.97 -4.97
CA VAL A 101 15.27 4.44 -5.95
C VAL A 101 14.41 5.58 -6.53
N LYS A 102 14.00 5.43 -7.79
CA LYS A 102 13.06 6.36 -8.40
C LYS A 102 11.67 6.14 -7.80
N VAL A 103 11.05 7.22 -7.34
CA VAL A 103 9.71 7.22 -6.73
C VAL A 103 8.78 8.18 -7.46
N LEU A 104 7.48 7.92 -7.33
CA LEU A 104 6.40 8.83 -7.71
C LEU A 104 5.64 9.18 -6.43
N ASP A 105 5.42 10.46 -6.18
CA ASP A 105 4.61 10.91 -5.06
C ASP A 105 3.13 10.75 -5.39
N ILE A 106 2.42 9.97 -4.56
CA ILE A 106 0.98 9.72 -4.71
C ILE A 106 0.17 10.74 -3.92
N GLY A 107 0.71 11.26 -2.81
CA GLY A 107 -0.05 12.08 -1.87
C GLY A 107 0.31 11.89 -0.41
N MET A 108 -0.45 12.56 0.43
CA MET A 108 -0.22 12.64 1.88
C MET A 108 -1.38 12.02 2.66
N VAL A 109 -1.08 11.18 3.65
CA VAL A 109 -2.11 10.69 4.58
C VAL A 109 -2.70 11.89 5.34
N VAL A 110 -4.03 11.99 5.35
CA VAL A 110 -4.73 13.09 6.04
C VAL A 110 -4.34 13.10 7.52
N GLU A 111 -4.18 14.29 8.09
CA GLU A 111 -3.65 14.46 9.45
C GLU A 111 -4.38 13.58 10.48
N GLY A 112 -5.72 13.58 10.44
CA GLY A 112 -6.56 12.80 11.35
C GLY A 112 -6.44 11.28 11.20
N HIS A 113 -5.69 10.74 10.24
CA HIS A 113 -5.44 9.30 10.10
C HIS A 113 -3.99 8.91 10.40
N ARG A 114 -3.06 9.86 10.60
CA ARG A 114 -1.63 9.55 10.77
C ARG A 114 -1.36 8.72 12.02
N TYR A 115 -2.14 8.91 13.10
CA TYR A 115 -2.03 8.10 14.31
C TYR A 115 -2.29 6.59 14.07
N LEU A 116 -3.03 6.23 13.01
CA LEU A 116 -3.31 4.83 12.65
C LEU A 116 -2.07 4.09 12.11
N ILE A 117 -1.04 4.83 11.67
CA ILE A 117 0.17 4.28 11.06
C ILE A 117 1.43 4.50 11.90
N GLU A 118 1.40 5.38 12.90
CA GLU A 118 2.58 5.74 13.72
C GLU A 118 3.21 4.57 14.48
N MET A 119 2.40 3.58 14.85
CA MET A 119 2.83 2.40 15.62
C MET A 119 3.53 1.33 14.78
N TYR A 120 3.54 1.49 13.46
CA TYR A 120 4.13 0.56 12.50
C TYR A 120 5.51 1.04 12.00
#